data_AF-A0A970VP37-F1
#
_entry.id   AF-A0A970VP37-F1
#
_cell.length_a   1.000
_cell.length_b   1.000
_cell.length_c   1.000
_cell.angle_alpha   90.00
_cell.angle_beta   90.00
_cell.angle_gamma   90.00
#
_symmetry.space_group_name_H-M   'P 1'
#
loop_
_entity.id
_entity.type
_entity.pdbx_description
1 polymer ?
#
loop_
_entity_poly.entity_id
_entity_poly.type
_entity_poly.pdbx_seq_one_letter_code
_entity_poly.pdbx_strand_id
1 'polypeptide(L)' 'MPFAAEYVTLAGKAVGGIQIHPVVEIRVWAGRAGAMAEAAPVALVVHARGQILTFLMNPLKTSNDTRAGDVV' A
#
# COMPACT_ATOMS: atom_id res chain seq x y z
N MET A 1 -3.95 -7.19 16.53
CA MET A 1 -3.00 -6.18 16.00
C MET A 1 -2.01 -6.88 15.08
N PRO A 2 -1.58 -6.28 13.96
CA PRO A 2 -0.50 -6.83 13.15
C PRO A 2 0.77 -6.93 13.99
N PHE A 3 1.58 -7.97 13.79
CA PHE A 3 2.85 -8.09 14.49
C PHE A 3 3.98 -7.37 13.74
N ALA A 4 3.77 -7.04 12.46
CA ALA A 4 4.63 -6.20 11.67
C ALA A 4 3.78 -5.29 10.75
N ALA A 5 4.18 -4.03 10.64
CA ALA A 5 3.62 -3.07 9.70
C ALA A 5 4.76 -2.25 9.10
N GLU A 6 4.79 -2.09 7.78
CA GLU A 6 5.82 -1.34 7.06
C GLU A 6 5.19 -0.48 5.96
N TYR A 7 5.73 0.73 5.77
CA TYR A 7 5.31 1.62 4.69
C TYR A 7 6.24 1.47 3.50
N VAL A 8 5.69 1.07 2.36
CA VAL A 8 6.45 0.84 1.13
C VAL A 8 5.99 1.80 0.05
N THR A 9 6.95 2.48 -0.57
CA THR A 9 6.71 3.26 -1.79
C THR A 9 6.74 2.31 -2.98
N LEU A 10 5.63 2.19 -3.70
CA LEU A 10 5.53 1.36 -4.89
C LEU A 10 6.16 2.05 -6.10
N ALA A 11 6.44 1.24 -7.14
CA ALA A 11 6.89 1.75 -8.42
C ALA A 11 5.91 2.81 -8.92
N GLY A 12 6.43 4.01 -9.15
CA GLY A 12 5.63 5.13 -9.60
C GLY A 12 5.34 5.09 -11.10
N LYS A 13 4.33 5.85 -11.54
CA LYS A 13 3.96 6.01 -12.95
C LYS A 13 4.07 7.47 -13.36
N ALA A 14 4.67 7.71 -14.53
CA ALA A 14 4.71 9.02 -15.17
C ALA A 14 3.51 9.17 -16.12
N VAL A 15 2.72 10.23 -15.97
CA VAL A 15 1.60 10.58 -16.88
C VAL A 15 1.54 12.10 -17.04
N GLY A 16 1.62 12.62 -18.26
CA GLY A 16 1.42 14.05 -18.54
C GLY A 16 2.40 14.99 -17.82
N GLY A 17 3.65 14.56 -17.61
CA GLY A 17 4.66 15.33 -16.87
C GLY A 17 4.46 15.31 -15.35
N ILE A 18 3.58 14.44 -14.85
CA ILE A 18 3.34 14.18 -13.44
C ILE A 18 3.90 12.80 -13.11
N GLN A 19 4.73 12.71 -12.08
CA GLN A 19 5.20 11.44 -11.53
C GLN A 19 4.39 11.11 -10.28
N ILE A 20 3.78 9.93 -10.24
CA ILE A 20 2.92 9.50 -9.13
C ILE A 20 3.54 8.27 -8.48
N HIS A 21 3.79 8.32 -7.18
CA HIS A 21 4.31 7.22 -6.36
C HIS A 21 3.28 6.83 -5.29
N PRO A 22 2.62 5.68 -5.43
CA PRO A 22 1.76 5.16 -4.39
C PRO A 22 2.56 4.71 -3.18
N VAL A 23 2.02 4.97 -1.99
CA VAL A 23 2.55 4.45 -0.72
C VAL A 23 1.48 3.55 -0.11
N VAL A 24 1.90 2.34 0.23
CA VAL A 24 1.05 1.35 0.90
C VAL A 24 1.63 1.00 2.27
N GLU A 25 0.76 0.69 3.21
CA GLU A 25 1.11 0.03 4.47
C GLU A 25 0.92 -1.47 4.28
N ILE A 26 2.01 -2.23 4.38
CA ILE A 26 1.97 -3.69 4.39
C ILE A 26 1.83 -4.12 5.85
N ARG A 27 0.73 -4.80 6.17
CA ARG A 27 0.44 -5.32 7.51
C ARG A 27 0.49 -6.84 7.47
N VAL A 28 1.17 -7.43 8.45
CA VAL A 28 1.30 -8.89 8.56
C VAL A 28 0.79 -9.37 9.91
N TRP A 29 -0.05 -10.40 9.89
CA TRP A 29 -0.58 -11.08 11.08
C TRP A 29 -0.18 -12.56 11.07
N ALA A 30 0.15 -13.08 12.24
CA ALA A 30 0.40 -14.50 12.46
C ALA A 30 -0.86 -15.05 13.13
N GLY A 31 -1.63 -15.83 12.38
CA GLY A 31 -2.83 -16.49 12.89
C GLY A 31 -2.60 -18.00 13.04
N ARG A 32 -3.47 -18.66 13.83
CA ARG A 32 -3.51 -20.14 13.91
C ARG A 32 -3.74 -20.82 12.55
N ALA A 33 -4.29 -20.08 11.58
CA ALA A 33 -4.58 -20.56 10.22
C ALA A 33 -3.51 -20.19 9.18
N GLY A 34 -2.36 -19.62 9.60
CA GLY A 34 -1.28 -19.19 8.71
C GLY A 34 -0.96 -17.70 8.84
N ALA A 35 0.05 -17.25 8.07
CA ALA A 35 0.38 -15.84 7.94
C ALA A 35 -0.60 -15.15 6.99
N MET A 36 -1.09 -13.98 7.38
CA MET A 36 -1.93 -13.12 6.55
C MET A 36 -1.17 -11.82 6.27
N ALA A 37 -1.31 -11.31 5.04
CA ALA A 37 -0.76 -10.03 4.65
C ALA A 37 -1.84 -9.16 3.99
N GLU A 38 -1.90 -7.88 4.34
CA GLU A 38 -2.75 -6.87 3.71
C GLU A 38 -1.83 -5.74 3.22
N ALA A 39 -2.07 -5.25 2.01
CA ALA A 39 -1.47 -4.01 1.52
C ALA A 39 -2.56 -2.93 1.45
N ALA A 40 -2.51 -1.97 2.36
CA ALA A 40 -3.50 -0.89 2.44
C ALA A 40 -2.94 0.41 1.84
N PRO A 41 -3.63 1.06 0.88
CA PRO A 41 -3.20 2.35 0.35
C PRO A 41 -3.28 3.44 1.43
N VAL A 42 -2.20 4.20 1.62
CA VAL A 42 -2.13 5.25 2.65
C VAL A 42 -1.78 6.63 2.11
N ALA A 43 -1.01 6.73 1.04
CA ALA A 43 -0.70 8.01 0.43
C ALA A 43 -0.36 7.92 -1.06
N LEU A 44 -0.50 9.04 -1.76
CA LEU A 44 0.04 9.25 -3.10
C LEU A 44 1.03 10.41 -3.02
N VAL A 45 2.29 10.16 -3.39
CA VAL A 45 3.30 11.21 -3.55
C VAL A 45 3.34 11.59 -5.03
N VAL A 46 3.13 12.87 -5.32
CA VAL A 46 2.99 13.38 -6.68
C VAL A 46 4.06 14.43 -6.92
N HIS A 47 4.91 14.22 -7.92
CA HIS A 47 5.86 15.22 -8.38
C HIS A 47 5.33 15.87 -9.65
N ALA A 48 5.07 17.18 -9.59
CA ALA A 48 4.59 17.95 -10.73
C ALA A 48 5.20 19.35 -10.68
N ARG A 49 5.72 19.83 -11.81
CA ARG A 49 6.25 21.22 -11.95
C ARG A 49 7.28 21.60 -10.87
N GLY A 50 8.14 20.65 -10.49
CA GLY A 50 9.18 20.85 -9.47
C GLY A 50 8.65 20.85 -8.02
N GLN A 51 7.36 20.58 -7.81
CA GLN A 51 6.75 20.46 -6.48
C GLN A 51 6.49 18.99 -6.14
N ILE A 52 6.55 18.69 -4.84
CA ILE A 52 6.17 17.40 -4.26
C ILE A 52 4.88 17.63 -3.46
N LEU A 53 3.81 16.95 -3.86
CA LEU A 53 2.51 16.97 -3.20
C LEU A 53 2.26 15.60 -2.60
N THR A 54 1.73 15.54 -1.38
CA THR A 54 1.36 14.28 -0.71
C THR A 54 -0.13 14.27 -0.42
N PHE A 55 -0.84 13.26 -0.93
CA PHE A 55 -2.27 13.07 -0.68
C PHE A 55 -2.43 11.87 0.25
N LEU A 56 -2.91 12.11 1.46
CA LEU A 56 -3.25 11.03 2.39
C LEU A 56 -4.56 10.37 1.96
N MET A 57 -4.57 9.05 1.95
CA MET A 57 -5.75 8.26 1.65
C MET A 57 -6.26 7.63 2.93
N ASN A 58 -7.56 7.77 3.19
CA ASN A 58 -8.21 6.93 4.18
C ASN A 58 -8.22 5.51 3.61
N PRO A 59 -7.71 4.50 4.33
CA PRO A 59 -7.75 3.13 3.87
C PRO A 59 -9.22 2.71 3.77
N LEU A 60 -9.75 2.71 2.54
CA LEU A 60 -10.96 1.98 2.21
C LEU A 60 -10.60 0.51 2.38
N LYS A 61 -11.05 -0.10 3.48
CA LYS A 61 -10.86 -1.51 3.79
C LYS A 61 -11.10 -2.36 2.53
N THR A 62 -10.10 -3.07 2.02
CA THR A 62 -10.17 -3.63 0.64
C THR A 62 -9.73 -5.08 0.45
N SER A 63 -9.40 -5.85 1.48
CA SER A 63 -9.27 -7.30 1.30
C SER A 63 -10.00 -8.08 2.39
N ASN A 64 -10.96 -8.90 1.98
CA ASN A 64 -11.40 -10.06 2.76
C ASN A 64 -10.19 -11.00 2.89
N ASP A 65 -9.87 -11.43 4.10
CA ASP A 65 -8.91 -12.46 4.50
C ASP A 65 -8.32 -13.29 3.34
N THR A 66 -7.39 -12.72 2.57
CA THR A 66 -6.73 -13.46 1.49
C THR A 66 -5.49 -14.08 2.11
N ARG A 67 -5.47 -15.42 2.18
CA ARG A 67 -4.36 -16.15 2.77
C ARG A 67 -3.23 -16.28 1.75
N ALA A 68 -1.98 -16.14 2.20
CA ALA A 68 -0.84 -16.51 1.39
C ALA A 68 -0.91 -18.04 1.15
N GLY A 69 -1.33 -18.43 -0.06
CA GLY A 69 -1.58 -19.82 -0.45
C GLY A 69 -2.76 -20.02 -1.41
N ASP A 70 -3.66 -19.03 -1.53
CA ASP A 70 -4.86 -19.12 -2.40
C ASP A 70 -4.64 -18.55 -3.82
N VAL A 71 -3.43 -18.05 -4.14
CA VAL A 71 -3.08 -17.62 -5.49
C VAL A 71 -2.34 -18.78 -6.18
N VAL A 72 -3.09 -19.54 -6.99
CA VAL A 72 -2.57 -20.53 -7.95
C VAL A 72 -2.27 -19.84 -9.27
#